data_AF-A0A951C5Q1-F1
#
_entry.id   AF-A0A951C5Q1-F1
#
_cell.length_a   1.000
_cell.length_b   1.000
_cell.length_c   1.000
_cell.angle_alpha   90.00
_cell.angle_beta   90.00
_cell.angle_gamma   90.00
#
_symmetry.space_group_name_H-M   'P 1'
#
loop_
_entity.id
_entity.type
_entity.pdbx_description
1 polymer ?
#
loop_
_entity_poly.entity_id
_entity_poly.type
_entity_poly.pdbx_seq_one_letter_code
_entity_poly.pdbx_strand_id
1 'polypeptide(L)'
;MTLSLSPAAHQPETGDRPQMGSFFLVALDGSAERQLVPPIHIDLARLPLALRVNVPDVTPGNYLLELRVSEMGSFLRAPLHDAFRKSVPVHIERLAAQAAALRTRLARFSRDSPALVTAQYPLDFYDRVDRGEEGLRRFARYPFGEQFAQANFILDALSAGRDPFADTRGNFRRAYRDPLDRSLQPYRLFVPGSYDGSRDFPLVVALHGSGGDENDFFDNYREAPMLPEAQRLGFLVVCPRGRGPKSGYRAAAERDVFNVLAEVRRQYRIDPGRIFLMGHSMGAFATWRLAALHPDLFAALGLIAGGGDPADAPKLRAVPQYIVHGALDEVVPVAQSRVIAAAARAAGGTVVYIELPRAGHYDAALGQFTPMFDFFSKQARPEPAVTGQE
;
A
#
# COMPACT_ATOMS: atom_id res chain seq x y z
N MET A 1 -3.19 9.79 19.20
CA MET A 1 -1.78 9.35 19.14
C MET A 1 -1.34 9.00 20.55
N THR A 2 -0.87 7.78 20.79
CA THR A 2 -0.44 7.33 22.12
C THR A 2 1.08 7.33 22.17
N LEU A 3 1.68 8.17 23.00
CA LEU A 3 3.12 8.18 23.27
C LEU A 3 3.36 7.25 24.46
N SER A 4 3.76 6.01 24.20
CA SER A 4 4.21 5.11 25.28
C SER A 4 5.62 5.49 25.69
N LEU A 5 5.75 5.96 26.93
CA LEU A 5 7.01 6.01 27.64
C LEU A 5 7.14 4.66 28.34
N SER A 6 8.13 3.85 27.96
CA SER A 6 8.49 2.65 28.73
C SER A 6 9.68 3.03 29.61
N PRO A 7 9.62 2.79 30.93
CA PRO A 7 10.80 2.97 31.76
C PRO A 7 11.89 2.02 31.27
N ALA A 8 13.12 2.53 31.10
CA ALA A 8 14.27 1.67 30.89
C ALA A 8 14.41 0.73 32.10
N ALA A 9 14.88 -0.50 31.89
CA ALA A 9 15.05 -1.54 32.91
C ALA A 9 16.07 -1.21 34.03
N HIS A 10 16.52 0.05 34.10
CA HIS A 10 17.22 0.64 35.22
C HIS A 10 16.55 1.98 35.52
N GLN A 11 15.73 2.02 36.57
CA GLN A 11 15.47 3.28 37.26
C GLN A 11 16.75 3.61 38.05
N PRO A 12 17.46 4.71 37.75
CA PRO A 12 18.25 5.33 38.81
C PRO A 12 17.27 5.74 39.91
N GLU A 13 17.71 5.74 41.17
CA GLU A 13 16.96 6.25 42.31
C GLU A 13 16.72 7.76 42.17
N THR A 14 15.85 8.17 41.24
CA THR A 14 15.34 9.54 41.18
C THR A 14 14.15 9.57 42.12
N GLY A 15 14.39 9.82 43.40
CA GLY A 15 13.32 9.95 44.39
C GLY A 15 12.29 10.99 43.95
N ASP A 16 10.99 10.65 44.04
CA ASP A 16 9.74 11.43 44.13
C ASP A 16 9.64 12.87 43.56
N ARG A 17 10.56 13.30 42.71
CA ARG A 17 10.56 14.65 42.15
C ARG A 17 9.55 14.71 41.02
N PRO A 18 8.60 15.67 41.05
CA PRO A 18 7.61 15.81 40.00
C PRO A 18 8.30 16.15 38.67
N GLN A 19 8.01 15.38 37.64
CA GLN A 19 8.48 15.65 36.27
C GLN A 19 7.52 16.57 35.54
N MET A 20 8.08 17.48 34.74
CA MET A 20 7.31 18.36 33.86
C MET A 20 7.52 18.00 32.40
N GLY A 21 6.44 17.80 31.66
CA GLY A 21 6.44 17.59 30.22
C GLY A 21 6.02 18.85 29.47
N SER A 22 6.82 19.26 28.50
CA SER A 22 6.49 20.33 27.55
C SER A 22 6.41 19.76 26.15
N PHE A 23 5.37 20.14 25.40
CA PHE A 23 5.18 19.68 24.02
C PHE A 23 5.51 20.80 23.04
N PHE A 24 6.27 20.47 22.01
CA PHE A 24 6.70 21.40 20.98
C PHE A 24 6.33 20.89 19.60
N LEU A 25 6.08 21.83 18.70
CA LEU A 25 6.08 21.61 17.27
C LEU A 25 7.34 22.28 16.72
N VAL A 26 8.23 21.51 16.11
CA VAL A 26 9.53 21.98 15.61
C VAL A 26 9.60 21.73 14.12
N ALA A 27 9.79 22.76 13.30
CA ALA A 27 9.98 22.59 11.86
C ALA A 27 11.26 21.78 11.60
N LEU A 28 11.22 20.82 10.68
CA LEU A 28 12.38 19.95 10.40
C LEU A 28 13.58 20.71 9.82
N ASP A 29 13.35 21.85 9.19
CA ASP A 29 14.38 22.76 8.68
C ASP A 29 14.93 23.71 9.77
N GLY A 30 14.46 23.59 11.02
CA GLY A 30 14.84 24.44 12.15
C GLY A 30 14.31 25.87 12.09
N SER A 31 13.46 26.20 11.12
CA SER A 31 12.96 27.56 10.89
C SER A 31 12.00 28.06 11.97
N ALA A 32 11.34 27.15 12.68
CA ALA A 32 10.33 27.48 13.68
C ALA A 32 10.27 26.44 14.81
N GLU A 33 10.11 26.91 16.03
CA GLU A 33 9.75 26.10 17.21
C GLU A 33 8.59 26.79 17.93
N ARG A 34 7.55 26.03 18.27
CA ARG A 34 6.41 26.53 19.04
C ARG A 34 6.01 25.53 20.13
N GLN A 35 5.95 26.00 21.37
CA GLN A 35 5.37 25.24 22.47
C GLN A 35 3.84 25.13 22.28
N LEU A 36 3.31 23.92 22.34
CA LEU A 36 1.90 23.60 22.04
C LEU A 36 1.00 23.67 23.28
N VAL A 37 1.52 23.31 24.44
CA VAL A 37 0.81 23.40 25.72
C VAL A 37 1.77 23.90 26.81
N PRO A 38 1.24 24.59 27.84
CA PRO A 38 2.01 24.85 29.05
C PRO A 38 2.59 23.56 29.64
N PRO A 39 3.72 23.61 30.37
CA PRO A 39 4.30 22.43 30.98
C PRO A 39 3.27 21.70 31.87
N ILE A 40 3.11 20.40 31.67
CA ILE A 40 2.20 19.55 32.46
C ILE A 40 2.99 18.64 33.40
N HIS A 41 2.39 18.26 34.52
CA HIS A 41 2.98 17.21 35.36
C HIS A 41 2.86 15.84 34.67
N ILE A 42 3.98 15.10 34.62
CA ILE A 42 4.01 13.72 34.14
C ILE A 42 4.15 12.80 35.34
N ASP A 43 3.09 12.03 35.60
CA ASP A 43 3.09 10.93 36.54
C ASP A 43 3.59 9.66 35.83
N LEU A 44 4.84 9.28 36.08
CA LEU A 44 5.46 8.09 35.48
C LEU A 44 4.76 6.78 35.90
N ALA A 45 4.01 6.77 37.02
CA ALA A 45 3.26 5.60 37.46
C ALA A 45 1.95 5.40 36.65
N ARG A 46 1.52 6.39 35.86
CA ARG A 46 0.29 6.36 35.06
C ARG A 46 0.53 6.26 33.55
N LEU A 47 1.68 5.74 33.16
CA LEU A 47 2.00 5.48 31.76
C LEU A 47 1.22 4.26 31.23
N PRO A 48 0.77 4.26 29.96
CA PRO A 48 1.03 5.27 28.92
C PRO A 48 0.20 6.54 29.05
N LEU A 49 0.81 7.69 28.73
CA LEU A 49 0.14 8.99 28.71
C LEU A 49 -0.59 9.20 27.37
N ALA A 50 -1.85 9.61 27.44
CA ALA A 50 -2.61 10.11 26.29
C ALA A 50 -2.93 11.59 26.49
N LEU A 51 -2.46 12.43 25.56
CA LEU A 51 -2.72 13.87 25.55
C LEU A 51 -3.33 14.25 24.19
N ARG A 52 -4.34 15.12 24.21
CA ARG A 52 -4.80 15.84 23.02
C ARG A 52 -4.10 17.19 22.98
N VAL A 53 -3.37 17.44 21.90
CA VAL A 53 -2.73 18.73 21.61
C VAL A 53 -3.35 19.34 20.38
N ASN A 54 -3.76 20.59 20.49
CA ASN A 54 -4.21 21.36 19.33
C ASN A 54 -2.97 21.88 18.61
N VAL A 55 -2.82 21.49 17.34
CA VAL A 55 -1.78 22.04 16.49
C VAL A 55 -2.25 23.43 16.03
N PRO A 56 -1.51 24.50 16.33
CA PRO A 56 -1.87 25.85 15.93
C PRO A 56 -1.76 25.99 14.41
N ASP A 57 -2.37 27.04 13.86
CA ASP A 57 -2.19 27.35 12.44
C ASP A 57 -0.70 27.67 12.17
N VAL A 58 -0.09 26.86 11.30
CA VAL A 58 1.30 26.94 10.88
C VAL A 58 1.39 26.77 9.37
N THR A 59 2.51 27.19 8.78
CA THR A 59 2.78 26.98 7.36
C THR A 59 2.78 25.49 7.05
N PRO A 60 2.24 25.04 5.91
CA PRO A 60 2.37 23.64 5.50
C PRO A 60 3.83 23.18 5.48
N GLY A 61 4.10 21.97 5.95
CA GLY A 61 5.47 21.47 6.04
C GLY A 61 5.63 20.24 6.93
N ASN A 62 6.89 19.81 7.06
CA ASN A 62 7.27 18.70 7.92
C ASN A 62 7.78 19.23 9.27
N TYR A 63 7.26 18.66 10.34
CA TYR A 63 7.55 19.04 11.71
C TYR A 63 7.87 17.82 12.56
N LEU A 64 8.47 18.04 13.73
CA LEU A 64 8.55 17.11 14.82
C LEU A 64 7.58 17.57 15.91
N LEU A 65 6.66 16.69 16.30
CA LEU A 65 5.94 16.82 17.55
C LEU A 65 6.82 16.24 18.66
N GLU A 66 7.29 17.08 19.56
CA GLU A 66 8.26 16.70 20.59
C GLU A 66 7.69 16.81 21.98
N LEU A 67 7.81 15.74 22.76
CA LEU A 67 7.70 15.77 24.20
C LEU A 67 9.11 15.95 24.78
N ARG A 68 9.31 17.00 25.57
CA ARG A 68 10.52 17.23 26.38
C ARG A 68 10.14 17.14 27.86
N VAL A 69 10.71 16.20 28.59
CA VAL A 69 10.43 15.96 30.01
C VAL A 69 11.61 16.36 30.87
N SER A 70 11.42 17.23 31.86
CA SER A 70 12.49 17.74 32.73
C SER A 70 12.09 17.72 34.22
N GLU A 71 13.06 17.73 35.13
CA GLU A 71 12.81 17.91 36.57
C GLU A 71 12.37 19.34 36.93
N MET A 72 11.44 19.44 37.88
CA MET A 72 10.92 20.73 38.37
C MET A 72 12.01 21.54 39.10
N GLY A 73 12.25 22.79 38.68
CA GLY A 73 13.25 23.70 39.26
C GLY A 73 14.51 23.91 38.42
N SER A 74 14.66 23.19 37.31
CA SER A 74 15.78 23.32 36.35
C SER A 74 15.72 24.55 35.43
N PHE A 75 14.73 25.44 35.59
CA PHE A 75 14.47 26.58 34.72
C PHE A 75 15.54 27.69 34.72
N LEU A 76 16.56 27.63 35.59
CA LEU A 76 17.48 28.75 35.84
C LEU A 76 18.94 28.60 35.37
N ARG A 77 19.39 27.47 34.79
CA ARG A 77 20.74 27.37 34.17
C ARG A 77 20.76 26.36 33.01
N ALA A 78 21.12 26.80 31.81
CA ALA A 78 21.21 25.99 30.57
C ALA A 78 22.43 25.03 30.53
N PRO A 79 22.58 24.09 29.56
CA PRO A 79 21.61 23.50 28.62
C PRO A 79 21.49 21.94 28.70
N LEU A 80 20.36 21.41 28.22
CA LEU A 80 20.20 20.10 27.54
C LEU A 80 20.38 18.74 28.25
N HIS A 81 20.93 18.59 29.45
CA HIS A 81 21.30 17.24 29.92
C HIS A 81 20.22 16.39 30.62
N ASP A 82 19.20 16.98 31.25
CA ASP A 82 18.21 16.21 32.03
C ASP A 82 16.82 16.12 31.37
N ALA A 83 16.74 16.48 30.08
CA ALA A 83 15.48 16.47 29.35
C ALA A 83 15.32 15.19 28.52
N PHE A 84 14.47 14.26 28.98
CA PHE A 84 14.06 13.14 28.13
C PHE A 84 13.26 13.71 26.94
N ARG A 85 13.75 13.51 25.72
CA ARG A 85 13.11 13.99 24.48
C ARG A 85 12.58 12.82 23.68
N LYS A 86 11.28 12.86 23.37
CA LYS A 86 10.65 11.96 22.40
C LYS A 86 10.02 12.79 21.30
N SER A 87 10.39 12.52 20.06
CA SER A 87 9.82 13.21 18.90
C SER A 87 9.10 12.25 17.98
N VAL A 88 8.09 12.75 17.29
CA VAL A 88 7.42 12.05 16.21
C VAL A 88 7.26 13.00 15.02
N PRO A 89 7.68 12.60 13.81
CA PRO A 89 7.46 13.41 12.62
C PRO A 89 5.96 13.52 12.32
N VAL A 90 5.54 14.74 12.00
CA VAL A 90 4.19 15.07 11.55
C VAL A 90 4.28 15.94 10.29
N HIS A 91 3.41 15.68 9.33
CA HIS A 91 3.23 16.54 8.18
C HIS A 91 1.96 17.36 8.40
N ILE A 92 2.04 18.68 8.22
CA ILE A 92 0.89 19.59 8.37
C ILE A 92 0.60 20.19 7.01
N GLU A 93 -0.65 20.10 6.57
CA GLU A 93 -1.16 20.74 5.37
C GLU A 93 -2.41 21.57 5.68
N ARG A 94 -2.61 22.68 4.96
CA ARG A 94 -3.83 23.49 5.04
C ARG A 94 -4.90 22.99 4.08
N LEU A 95 -5.44 21.82 4.39
CA LEU A 95 -6.38 21.11 3.50
C LEU A 95 -7.85 21.35 3.84
N ALA A 96 -8.19 21.84 5.04
CA ALA A 96 -9.57 21.93 5.49
C ALA A 96 -10.49 22.73 4.54
N ALA A 97 -10.01 23.88 4.05
CA ALA A 97 -10.76 24.69 3.08
C ALA A 97 -10.95 23.97 1.73
N GLN A 98 -9.91 23.29 1.24
CA GLN A 98 -9.99 22.50 0.01
C GLN A 98 -10.92 21.30 0.17
N ALA A 99 -10.87 20.61 1.30
CA ALA A 99 -11.76 19.50 1.64
C ALA A 99 -13.23 19.97 1.71
N ALA A 100 -13.51 21.10 2.35
CA ALA A 100 -14.85 21.69 2.41
C ALA A 100 -15.38 22.09 1.01
N ALA A 101 -14.52 22.67 0.17
CA ALA A 101 -14.87 23.01 -1.21
C ALA A 101 -15.16 21.75 -2.04
N LEU A 102 -14.30 20.72 -1.95
CA LEU A 102 -14.48 19.44 -2.64
C LEU A 102 -15.77 18.74 -2.20
N ARG A 103 -16.06 18.72 -0.89
CA ARG A 103 -17.32 18.17 -0.34
C ARG A 103 -18.55 18.84 -0.95
N THR A 104 -18.55 20.16 -1.01
CA THR A 104 -19.64 20.95 -1.62
C THR A 104 -19.84 20.61 -3.10
N ARG A 105 -18.75 20.38 -3.84
CA ARG A 105 -18.84 19.97 -5.25
C ARG A 105 -19.37 18.55 -5.41
N LEU A 106 -18.87 17.60 -4.62
CA LEU A 106 -19.29 16.20 -4.67
C LEU A 106 -20.78 16.03 -4.38
N ALA A 107 -21.36 16.85 -3.50
CA ALA A 107 -22.80 16.82 -3.19
C ALA A 107 -23.71 17.11 -4.39
N ARG A 108 -23.19 17.65 -5.50
CA ARG A 108 -23.94 17.92 -6.73
C ARG A 108 -24.10 16.69 -7.63
N PHE A 109 -23.41 15.59 -7.33
CA PHE A 109 -23.41 14.38 -8.14
C PHE A 109 -24.12 13.25 -7.40
N SER A 110 -25.16 12.67 -8.02
CA SER A 110 -25.97 11.59 -7.43
C SER A 110 -25.85 10.26 -8.19
N ARG A 111 -25.44 10.28 -9.46
CA ARG A 111 -25.28 9.08 -10.28
C ARG A 111 -23.92 8.43 -10.04
N ASP A 112 -23.93 7.21 -9.50
CA ASP A 112 -22.72 6.45 -9.22
C ASP A 112 -21.98 6.12 -10.53
N SER A 113 -20.67 6.31 -10.53
CA SER A 113 -19.78 5.99 -11.65
C SER A 113 -18.36 5.73 -11.13
N PRO A 114 -17.52 4.95 -11.85
CA PRO A 114 -16.14 4.72 -11.41
C PRO A 114 -15.32 6.01 -11.24
N ALA A 115 -15.58 6.99 -12.10
CA ALA A 115 -15.01 8.32 -12.01
C ALA A 115 -15.45 9.06 -10.74
N LEU A 116 -16.76 9.09 -10.45
CA LEU A 116 -17.27 9.74 -9.25
C LEU A 116 -16.72 9.09 -7.98
N VAL A 117 -16.68 7.76 -7.91
CA VAL A 117 -16.11 7.04 -6.78
C VAL A 117 -14.63 7.37 -6.58
N THR A 118 -13.87 7.45 -7.68
CA THR A 118 -12.46 7.86 -7.63
C THR A 118 -12.31 9.30 -7.10
N ALA A 119 -13.19 10.23 -7.49
CA ALA A 119 -13.16 11.61 -6.98
C ALA A 119 -13.62 11.73 -5.51
N GLN A 120 -14.45 10.81 -5.02
CA GLN A 120 -14.90 10.78 -3.62
C GLN A 120 -13.80 10.29 -2.67
N TYR A 121 -12.99 9.34 -3.12
CA TYR A 121 -12.04 8.64 -2.27
C TYR A 121 -11.02 9.55 -1.54
N PRO A 122 -10.39 10.57 -2.16
CA PRO A 122 -9.47 11.46 -1.46
C PRO A 122 -10.10 12.18 -0.26
N LEU A 123 -11.35 12.63 -0.39
CA LEU A 123 -12.07 13.30 0.69
C LEU A 123 -12.44 12.33 1.81
N ASP A 124 -12.94 11.15 1.44
CA ASP A 124 -13.25 10.08 2.39
C ASP A 124 -11.99 9.63 3.17
N PHE A 125 -10.84 9.53 2.50
CA PHE A 125 -9.57 9.23 3.14
C PHE A 125 -9.08 10.37 4.04
N TYR A 126 -9.22 11.63 3.61
CA TYR A 126 -8.93 12.81 4.44
C TYR A 126 -9.75 12.79 5.73
N ASP A 127 -11.05 12.51 5.64
CA ASP A 127 -11.95 12.49 6.79
C ASP A 127 -11.58 11.38 7.79
N ARG A 128 -11.14 10.20 7.31
CA ARG A 128 -10.64 9.14 8.20
C ARG A 128 -9.32 9.52 8.88
N VAL A 129 -8.40 10.16 8.15
CA VAL A 129 -7.14 10.67 8.71
C VAL A 129 -7.43 11.70 9.80
N ASP A 130 -8.32 12.66 9.54
CA ASP A 130 -8.69 13.73 10.47
C ASP A 130 -9.32 13.18 11.76
N ARG A 131 -10.09 12.09 11.66
CA ARG A 131 -10.63 11.35 12.83
C ARG A 131 -9.61 10.45 13.53
N GLY A 132 -8.40 10.30 12.98
CA GLY A 132 -7.36 9.43 13.54
C GLY A 132 -7.59 7.94 13.32
N GLU A 133 -8.39 7.56 12.31
CA GLU A 133 -8.73 6.17 11.96
C GLU A 133 -7.70 5.51 11.02
N GLU A 134 -6.68 6.26 10.60
CA GLU A 134 -5.69 5.83 9.59
C GLU A 134 -4.26 5.79 10.13
N GLY A 135 -3.47 4.84 9.64
CA GLY A 135 -2.08 4.67 10.06
C GLY A 135 -1.14 5.74 9.53
N LEU A 136 -0.22 6.22 10.37
CA LEU A 136 0.75 7.29 10.06
C LEU A 136 1.53 7.09 8.74
N ARG A 137 1.97 5.86 8.47
CA ARG A 137 2.77 5.54 7.27
C ARG A 137 2.03 5.83 5.96
N ARG A 138 0.71 5.62 5.94
CA ARG A 138 -0.13 5.81 4.75
C ARG A 138 -0.45 7.27 4.53
N PHE A 139 -0.84 7.97 5.61
CA PHE A 139 -1.07 9.41 5.60
C PHE A 139 0.17 10.17 5.08
N ALA A 140 1.35 9.86 5.62
CA ALA A 140 2.60 10.57 5.31
C ALA A 140 3.05 10.46 3.84
N ARG A 141 2.46 9.55 3.06
CA ARG A 141 2.81 9.31 1.65
C ARG A 141 1.71 9.69 0.68
N TYR A 142 0.56 10.15 1.17
CA TYR A 142 -0.59 10.44 0.32
C TYR A 142 -0.62 11.93 -0.05
N PRO A 143 -0.48 12.31 -1.32
CA PRO A 143 -0.38 13.71 -1.72
C PRO A 143 -1.77 14.35 -1.81
N PHE A 144 -2.36 14.72 -0.67
CA PHE A 144 -3.75 15.19 -0.60
C PHE A 144 -4.05 16.35 -1.53
N GLY A 145 -3.19 17.38 -1.59
CA GLY A 145 -3.37 18.51 -2.49
C GLY A 145 -3.50 18.09 -3.96
N GLU A 146 -2.61 17.20 -4.44
CA GLU A 146 -2.67 16.66 -5.80
C GLU A 146 -3.93 15.80 -6.02
N GLN A 147 -4.31 14.99 -5.03
CA GLN A 147 -5.48 14.12 -5.15
C GLN A 147 -6.80 14.92 -5.10
N PHE A 148 -6.85 16.03 -4.37
CA PHE A 148 -7.96 16.97 -4.43
C PHE A 148 -8.02 17.70 -5.76
N ALA A 149 -6.89 18.12 -6.33
CA ALA A 149 -6.85 18.69 -7.67
C ALA A 149 -7.34 17.68 -8.73
N GLN A 150 -6.89 16.43 -8.66
CA GLN A 150 -7.33 15.35 -9.53
C GLN A 150 -8.82 15.05 -9.38
N ALA A 151 -9.35 15.03 -8.16
CA ALA A 151 -10.78 14.87 -7.91
C ALA A 151 -11.58 16.01 -8.57
N ASN A 152 -11.13 17.25 -8.41
CA ASN A 152 -11.76 18.41 -9.05
C ASN A 152 -11.77 18.31 -10.59
N PHE A 153 -10.65 17.90 -11.19
CA PHE A 153 -10.56 17.64 -12.63
C PHE A 153 -11.57 16.57 -13.11
N ILE A 154 -11.70 15.48 -12.35
CA ILE A 154 -12.70 14.44 -12.63
C ILE A 154 -14.12 15.02 -12.57
N LEU A 155 -14.43 15.83 -11.55
CA LEU A 155 -15.75 16.45 -11.42
C LEU A 155 -16.04 17.43 -12.56
N ASP A 156 -15.03 18.18 -13.05
CA ASP A 156 -15.18 19.05 -14.22
C ASP A 156 -15.52 18.26 -15.49
N ALA A 157 -14.84 17.13 -15.71
CA ALA A 157 -15.14 16.23 -16.83
C ALA A 157 -16.57 15.66 -16.73
N LEU A 158 -16.97 15.20 -15.56
CA LEU A 158 -18.32 14.66 -15.31
C LEU A 158 -19.41 15.73 -15.50
N SER A 159 -19.19 16.97 -15.06
CA SER A 159 -20.11 18.08 -15.32
C SER A 159 -20.26 18.40 -16.81
N ALA A 160 -19.20 18.16 -17.60
CA ALA A 160 -19.23 18.29 -19.06
C ALA A 160 -19.76 17.05 -19.78
N GLY A 161 -20.26 16.02 -19.07
CA GLY A 161 -20.75 14.78 -19.67
C GLY A 161 -19.65 13.91 -20.30
N ARG A 162 -18.38 14.11 -19.92
CA ARG A 162 -17.22 13.37 -20.43
C ARG A 162 -16.76 12.32 -19.43
N ASP A 163 -16.28 11.18 -19.94
CA ASP A 163 -15.55 10.22 -19.13
C ASP A 163 -14.10 10.70 -18.94
N PRO A 164 -13.66 11.03 -17.71
CA PRO A 164 -12.30 11.48 -17.45
C PRO A 164 -11.24 10.39 -17.64
N PHE A 165 -11.66 9.13 -17.80
CA PHE A 165 -10.74 8.00 -17.97
C PHE A 165 -10.63 7.51 -19.41
N ALA A 166 -11.51 7.97 -20.30
CA ALA A 166 -11.43 7.67 -21.72
C ALA A 166 -10.07 8.07 -22.29
N ASP A 167 -9.44 7.17 -23.05
CA ASP A 167 -8.15 7.36 -23.71
C ASP A 167 -6.98 7.77 -22.80
N THR A 168 -7.11 7.59 -21.48
CA THR A 168 -6.04 7.92 -20.53
C THR A 168 -5.01 6.78 -20.43
N ARG A 169 -3.73 7.15 -20.55
CA ARG A 169 -2.57 6.26 -20.39
C ARG A 169 -1.67 6.74 -19.26
N GLY A 170 -0.88 5.85 -18.69
CA GLY A 170 0.04 6.15 -17.60
C GLY A 170 -0.45 5.67 -16.23
N ASN A 171 -0.11 6.42 -15.19
CA ASN A 171 -0.26 6.02 -13.79
C ASN A 171 -1.48 6.67 -13.14
N PHE A 172 -2.39 5.86 -12.60
CA PHE A 172 -3.63 6.34 -12.00
C PHE A 172 -3.82 5.81 -10.58
N ARG A 173 -4.29 6.70 -9.71
CA ARG A 173 -4.96 6.34 -8.45
C ARG A 173 -6.45 6.29 -8.71
N ARG A 174 -7.07 5.16 -8.40
CA ARG A 174 -8.50 4.93 -8.62
C ARG A 174 -9.12 4.36 -7.36
N ALA A 175 -10.44 4.43 -7.29
CA ALA A 175 -11.19 3.74 -6.27
C ALA A 175 -12.43 3.10 -6.87
N TYR A 176 -12.91 2.05 -6.22
CA TYR A 176 -14.23 1.49 -6.45
C TYR A 176 -14.99 1.43 -5.13
N ARG A 177 -16.31 1.29 -5.24
CA ARG A 177 -17.19 1.12 -4.09
C ARG A 177 -17.47 -0.36 -3.92
N ASP A 178 -17.10 -0.91 -2.78
CA ASP A 178 -17.38 -2.31 -2.48
C ASP A 178 -18.91 -2.55 -2.50
N PRO A 179 -19.40 -3.56 -3.25
CA PRO A 179 -20.83 -3.79 -3.37
C PRO A 179 -21.47 -4.30 -2.08
N LEU A 180 -20.69 -4.88 -1.16
CA LEU A 180 -21.21 -5.49 0.06
C LEU A 180 -21.27 -4.49 1.22
N ASP A 181 -20.17 -3.83 1.55
CA ASP A 181 -20.09 -2.91 2.70
C ASP A 181 -20.06 -1.43 2.31
N ARG A 182 -20.12 -1.12 1.01
CA ARG A 182 -20.20 0.24 0.46
C ARG A 182 -18.97 1.11 0.73
N SER A 183 -17.92 0.55 1.34
CA SER A 183 -16.66 1.25 1.57
C SER A 183 -15.94 1.57 0.25
N LEU A 184 -15.20 2.67 0.24
CA LEU A 184 -14.36 3.04 -0.90
C LEU A 184 -12.99 2.37 -0.75
N GLN A 185 -12.63 1.56 -1.73
CA GLN A 185 -11.36 0.84 -1.75
C GLN A 185 -10.49 1.37 -2.90
N PRO A 186 -9.27 1.85 -2.59
CA PRO A 186 -8.37 2.34 -3.62
C PRO A 186 -7.62 1.20 -4.30
N TYR A 187 -7.15 1.49 -5.50
CA TYR A 187 -6.19 0.68 -6.23
C TYR A 187 -5.33 1.58 -7.11
N ARG A 188 -4.14 1.10 -7.48
CA ARG A 188 -3.32 1.73 -8.51
C ARG A 188 -3.50 1.01 -9.83
N LEU A 189 -3.47 1.77 -10.91
CA LEU A 189 -3.57 1.26 -12.27
C LEU A 189 -2.48 1.91 -13.13
N PHE A 190 -1.79 1.08 -13.89
CA PHE A 190 -0.94 1.49 -14.99
C PHE A 190 -1.58 1.05 -16.31
N VAL A 191 -1.67 2.00 -17.25
CA VAL A 191 -2.11 1.75 -18.63
C VAL A 191 -0.94 2.08 -19.55
N PRO A 192 -0.43 1.11 -20.34
CA PRO A 192 0.74 1.34 -21.18
C PRO A 192 0.42 2.34 -22.29
N GLY A 193 1.43 3.12 -22.71
CA GLY A 193 1.27 4.12 -23.77
C GLY A 193 0.81 3.54 -25.13
N SER A 194 1.00 2.24 -25.35
CA SER A 194 0.52 1.51 -26.52
C SER A 194 -0.97 1.17 -26.49
N TYR A 195 -1.68 1.39 -25.37
CA TYR A 195 -3.11 1.10 -25.25
C TYR A 195 -3.95 2.13 -26.02
N ASP A 196 -4.72 1.64 -26.99
CA ASP A 196 -5.59 2.41 -27.87
C ASP A 196 -7.06 1.91 -27.85
N GLY A 197 -7.36 0.89 -27.05
CA GLY A 197 -8.69 0.29 -26.97
C GLY A 197 -9.12 -0.50 -28.21
N SER A 198 -8.24 -0.73 -29.20
CA SER A 198 -8.59 -1.43 -30.45
C SER A 198 -8.45 -2.96 -30.34
N ARG A 199 -7.63 -3.43 -29.40
CA ARG A 199 -7.34 -4.86 -29.16
C ARG A 199 -7.33 -5.19 -27.68
N ASP A 200 -7.30 -6.48 -27.39
CA ASP A 200 -7.21 -6.97 -26.02
C ASP A 200 -5.74 -6.93 -25.54
N PHE A 201 -5.54 -6.50 -24.29
CA PHE A 201 -4.23 -6.32 -23.66
C PHE A 201 -4.02 -7.27 -22.49
N PRO A 202 -2.77 -7.72 -22.23
CA PRO A 202 -2.47 -8.49 -21.05
C PRO A 202 -2.50 -7.62 -19.79
N LEU A 203 -2.86 -8.24 -18.66
CA LEU A 203 -2.99 -7.57 -17.35
C LEU A 203 -2.20 -8.31 -16.28
N VAL A 204 -1.39 -7.59 -15.52
CA VAL A 204 -0.79 -8.07 -14.27
C VAL A 204 -1.58 -7.54 -13.08
N VAL A 205 -2.06 -8.44 -12.23
CA VAL A 205 -2.55 -8.11 -10.88
C VAL A 205 -1.39 -8.29 -9.90
N ALA A 206 -0.93 -7.21 -9.26
CA ALA A 206 0.22 -7.24 -8.36
C ALA A 206 -0.18 -6.96 -6.90
N LEU A 207 0.18 -7.88 -6.01
CA LEU A 207 -0.24 -7.91 -4.60
C LEU A 207 0.92 -7.49 -3.68
N HIS A 208 0.73 -6.41 -2.92
CA HIS A 208 1.78 -5.85 -2.08
C HIS A 208 2.08 -6.72 -0.84
N GLY A 209 3.24 -6.48 -0.23
CA GLY A 209 3.67 -7.17 0.99
C GLY A 209 3.01 -6.63 2.26
N SER A 210 3.33 -7.23 3.40
CA SER A 210 2.84 -6.72 4.69
C SER A 210 3.44 -5.34 5.01
N GLY A 211 2.64 -4.44 5.57
CA GLY A 211 3.04 -3.04 5.81
C GLY A 211 2.97 -2.14 4.58
N GLY A 212 2.68 -2.72 3.41
CA GLY A 212 2.50 -2.03 2.15
C GLY A 212 1.08 -1.54 1.89
N ASP A 213 0.89 -0.96 0.71
CA ASP A 213 -0.41 -0.58 0.16
C ASP A 213 -0.41 -0.64 -1.38
N GLU A 214 -1.50 -0.19 -2.01
CA GLU A 214 -1.68 -0.21 -3.46
C GLU A 214 -0.56 0.51 -4.24
N ASN A 215 0.23 1.36 -3.60
CA ASN A 215 1.26 2.20 -4.21
C ASN A 215 2.64 1.56 -4.24
N ASP A 216 2.86 0.46 -3.51
CA ASP A 216 4.20 -0.10 -3.29
C ASP A 216 4.95 -0.40 -4.58
N PHE A 217 4.33 -1.15 -5.50
CA PHE A 217 4.96 -1.52 -6.78
C PHE A 217 5.22 -0.34 -7.73
N PHE A 218 4.57 0.80 -7.48
CA PHE A 218 4.76 2.00 -8.30
C PHE A 218 5.81 2.93 -7.69
N ASP A 219 5.84 3.06 -6.37
CA ASP A 219 6.52 4.16 -5.71
C ASP A 219 7.73 3.68 -4.85
N ASN A 220 7.76 2.41 -4.41
CA ASN A 220 8.73 1.90 -3.42
C ASN A 220 9.81 0.96 -3.97
N TYR A 221 9.61 0.30 -5.13
CA TYR A 221 10.64 -0.56 -5.76
C TYR A 221 11.53 0.25 -6.71
N ARG A 222 12.06 1.40 -6.26
CA ARG A 222 12.73 2.38 -7.15
C ARG A 222 14.00 1.84 -7.81
N GLU A 223 14.70 0.91 -7.15
CA GLU A 223 15.89 0.25 -7.67
C GLU A 223 15.59 -0.90 -8.64
N ALA A 224 14.33 -1.31 -8.73
CA ALA A 224 13.82 -2.30 -9.68
C ALA A 224 12.39 -1.92 -10.09
N PRO A 225 12.22 -0.85 -10.90
CA PRO A 225 10.89 -0.36 -11.22
C PRO A 225 10.17 -1.34 -12.16
N MET A 226 8.96 -1.74 -11.79
CA MET A 226 8.15 -2.67 -12.58
C MET A 226 7.50 -2.00 -13.80
N LEU A 227 7.13 -0.73 -13.70
CA LEU A 227 6.35 -0.04 -14.75
C LEU A 227 7.08 0.15 -16.08
N PRO A 228 8.40 0.40 -16.13
CA PRO A 228 9.14 0.38 -17.39
C PRO A 228 9.00 -0.93 -18.17
N GLU A 229 8.95 -2.08 -17.48
CA GLU A 229 8.75 -3.38 -18.12
C GLU A 229 7.32 -3.55 -18.62
N ALA A 230 6.35 -3.13 -17.82
CA ALA A 230 4.95 -3.09 -18.25
C ALA A 230 4.75 -2.19 -19.48
N GLN A 231 5.41 -1.03 -19.52
CA GLN A 231 5.41 -0.12 -20.67
C GLN A 231 6.06 -0.78 -21.89
N ARG A 232 7.23 -1.40 -21.72
CA ARG A 232 8.01 -2.04 -22.80
C ARG A 232 7.22 -3.15 -23.49
N LEU A 233 6.50 -3.97 -22.73
CA LEU A 233 5.79 -5.14 -23.24
C LEU A 233 4.29 -4.91 -23.44
N GLY A 234 3.78 -3.71 -23.14
CA GLY A 234 2.38 -3.37 -23.31
C GLY A 234 1.46 -4.12 -22.34
N PHE A 235 1.82 -4.21 -21.06
CA PHE A 235 0.98 -4.75 -20.00
C PHE A 235 0.26 -3.64 -19.26
N LEU A 236 -1.03 -3.84 -18.99
CA LEU A 236 -1.68 -3.14 -17.89
C LEU A 236 -1.20 -3.75 -16.57
N VAL A 237 -1.13 -2.93 -15.53
CA VAL A 237 -0.85 -3.39 -14.16
C VAL A 237 -1.89 -2.81 -13.23
N VAL A 238 -2.48 -3.64 -12.39
CA VAL A 238 -3.35 -3.20 -11.30
C VAL A 238 -2.84 -3.69 -9.95
N CYS A 239 -2.83 -2.81 -8.95
CA CYS A 239 -2.46 -3.13 -7.57
C CYS A 239 -3.63 -2.84 -6.64
N PRO A 240 -4.39 -3.86 -6.20
CA PRO A 240 -5.42 -3.71 -5.18
C PRO A 240 -4.81 -3.42 -3.80
N ARG A 241 -5.50 -2.62 -2.99
CA ARG A 241 -5.12 -2.38 -1.59
C ARG A 241 -5.23 -3.60 -0.67
N GLY A 242 -6.15 -4.53 -0.95
CA GLY A 242 -6.33 -5.72 -0.10
C GLY A 242 -6.62 -5.41 1.37
N ARG A 243 -7.42 -4.38 1.69
CA ARG A 243 -7.88 -4.01 3.04
C ARG A 243 -6.84 -4.00 4.16
N GLY A 244 -5.86 -3.12 4.00
CA GLY A 244 -4.91 -2.79 5.05
C GLY A 244 -3.68 -3.70 5.07
N PRO A 245 -2.69 -3.34 5.89
CA PRO A 245 -1.31 -3.78 5.67
C PRO A 245 -1.02 -5.24 6.03
N LYS A 246 -1.95 -5.96 6.68
CA LYS A 246 -1.71 -7.32 7.21
C LYS A 246 -2.91 -8.26 7.01
N SER A 247 -3.72 -8.01 5.98
CA SER A 247 -4.95 -8.79 5.73
C SER A 247 -4.70 -10.23 5.27
N GLY A 248 -3.49 -10.52 4.77
CA GLY A 248 -3.18 -11.77 4.08
C GLY A 248 -4.01 -11.97 2.80
N TYR A 249 -4.63 -10.91 2.29
CA TYR A 249 -5.63 -10.98 1.23
C TYR A 249 -6.73 -12.02 1.50
N ARG A 250 -7.21 -12.12 2.76
CA ARG A 250 -8.29 -13.04 3.14
C ARG A 250 -9.63 -12.32 3.30
N ALA A 251 -10.71 -13.10 3.19
CA ALA A 251 -12.09 -12.63 3.39
C ALA A 251 -12.42 -11.40 2.53
N ALA A 252 -12.65 -10.23 3.13
CA ALA A 252 -12.98 -9.02 2.39
C ALA A 252 -11.83 -8.55 1.48
N ALA A 253 -10.57 -8.73 1.91
CA ALA A 253 -9.40 -8.39 1.10
C ALA A 253 -9.23 -9.29 -0.13
N GLU A 254 -9.68 -10.55 -0.06
CA GLU A 254 -9.71 -11.46 -1.20
C GLU A 254 -10.70 -10.96 -2.26
N ARG A 255 -11.93 -10.63 -1.82
CA ARG A 255 -12.97 -10.09 -2.70
C ARG A 255 -12.50 -8.81 -3.37
N ASP A 256 -11.77 -7.95 -2.68
CA ASP A 256 -11.23 -6.72 -3.25
C ASP A 256 -10.32 -6.97 -4.46
N VAL A 257 -9.51 -8.03 -4.46
CA VAL A 257 -8.67 -8.39 -5.62
C VAL A 257 -9.54 -8.65 -6.85
N PHE A 258 -10.61 -9.44 -6.69
CA PHE A 258 -11.50 -9.80 -7.79
C PHE A 258 -12.43 -8.65 -8.20
N ASN A 259 -12.87 -7.82 -7.24
CA ASN A 259 -13.65 -6.62 -7.52
C ASN A 259 -12.84 -5.62 -8.35
N VAL A 260 -11.57 -5.41 -7.99
CA VAL A 260 -10.65 -4.55 -8.77
C VAL A 260 -10.37 -5.15 -10.15
N LEU A 261 -10.13 -6.46 -10.25
CA LEU A 261 -9.97 -7.13 -11.55
C LEU A 261 -11.21 -6.93 -12.43
N ALA A 262 -12.40 -7.10 -11.87
CA ALA A 262 -13.65 -6.89 -12.58
C ALA A 262 -13.84 -5.42 -12.99
N GLU A 263 -13.44 -4.46 -12.15
CA GLU A 263 -13.47 -3.02 -12.45
C GLU A 263 -12.58 -2.70 -13.65
N VAL A 264 -11.35 -3.22 -13.67
CA VAL A 264 -10.43 -3.01 -14.79
C VAL A 264 -10.97 -3.66 -16.08
N ARG A 265 -11.50 -4.88 -16.00
CA ARG A 265 -12.09 -5.57 -17.17
C ARG A 265 -13.36 -4.92 -17.72
N ARG A 266 -14.08 -4.14 -16.90
CA ARG A 266 -15.22 -3.33 -17.38
C ARG A 266 -14.78 -2.09 -18.15
N GLN A 267 -13.64 -1.51 -17.78
CA GLN A 267 -13.18 -0.24 -18.34
C GLN A 267 -12.15 -0.41 -19.47
N TYR A 268 -11.47 -1.55 -19.51
CA TYR A 268 -10.38 -1.82 -20.45
C TYR A 268 -10.58 -3.14 -21.19
N ARG A 269 -10.11 -3.18 -22.43
CA ARG A 269 -10.03 -4.41 -23.22
C ARG A 269 -8.91 -5.30 -22.70
N ILE A 270 -9.25 -6.24 -21.83
CA ILE A 270 -8.31 -7.19 -21.23
C ILE A 270 -8.48 -8.56 -21.88
N ASP A 271 -7.36 -9.14 -22.31
CA ASP A 271 -7.32 -10.51 -22.83
C ASP A 271 -7.57 -11.50 -21.67
N PRO A 272 -8.69 -12.23 -21.65
CA PRO A 272 -9.00 -13.17 -20.57
C PRO A 272 -8.02 -14.36 -20.51
N GLY A 273 -7.29 -14.63 -21.59
CA GLY A 273 -6.22 -15.61 -21.63
C GLY A 273 -4.87 -15.07 -21.17
N ARG A 274 -4.75 -13.78 -20.85
CA ARG A 274 -3.46 -13.16 -20.46
C ARG A 274 -3.59 -12.28 -19.22
N ILE A 275 -4.22 -12.84 -18.19
CA ILE A 275 -4.27 -12.27 -16.85
C ILE A 275 -3.21 -12.98 -15.99
N PHE A 276 -2.33 -12.21 -15.38
CA PHE A 276 -1.22 -12.71 -14.57
C PHE A 276 -1.41 -12.27 -13.12
N LEU A 277 -0.96 -13.10 -12.18
CA LEU A 277 -0.99 -12.77 -10.76
C LEU A 277 0.41 -12.79 -10.20
N MET A 278 0.78 -11.73 -9.50
CA MET A 278 2.07 -11.69 -8.82
C MET A 278 1.97 -11.02 -7.46
N GLY A 279 3.01 -11.20 -6.65
CA GLY A 279 3.10 -10.52 -5.37
C GLY A 279 4.45 -10.70 -4.71
N HIS A 280 4.66 -9.89 -3.67
CA HIS A 280 5.84 -9.96 -2.79
C HIS A 280 5.42 -10.28 -1.36
N SER A 281 6.17 -11.13 -0.66
CA SER A 281 5.95 -11.42 0.77
C SER A 281 4.52 -11.94 1.01
N MET A 282 3.73 -11.27 1.87
CA MET A 282 2.29 -11.50 2.06
C MET A 282 1.53 -11.64 0.72
N GLY A 283 1.85 -10.78 -0.25
CA GLY A 283 1.26 -10.82 -1.58
C GLY A 283 1.63 -12.08 -2.36
N ALA A 284 2.86 -12.60 -2.22
CA ALA A 284 3.27 -13.85 -2.86
C ALA A 284 2.54 -15.07 -2.27
N PHE A 285 2.34 -15.11 -0.94
CA PHE A 285 1.48 -16.13 -0.31
C PHE A 285 0.04 -16.08 -0.82
N ALA A 286 -0.50 -14.86 -0.97
CA ALA A 286 -1.83 -14.66 -1.54
C ALA A 286 -1.87 -15.08 -3.02
N THR A 287 -0.86 -14.75 -3.83
CA THR A 287 -0.75 -15.13 -5.23
C THR A 287 -0.93 -16.63 -5.41
N TRP A 288 -0.20 -17.43 -4.63
CA TRP A 288 -0.27 -18.88 -4.78
C TRP A 288 -1.62 -19.44 -4.36
N ARG A 289 -2.14 -19.00 -3.21
CA ARG A 289 -3.43 -19.44 -2.69
C ARG A 289 -4.60 -19.05 -3.60
N LEU A 290 -4.63 -17.81 -4.07
CA LEU A 290 -5.72 -17.33 -4.93
C LEU A 290 -5.70 -18.02 -6.29
N ALA A 291 -4.52 -18.30 -6.84
CA ALA A 291 -4.41 -19.10 -8.04
C ALA A 291 -4.91 -20.54 -7.81
N ALA A 292 -4.61 -21.16 -6.67
CA ALA A 292 -5.09 -22.50 -6.36
C ALA A 292 -6.62 -22.57 -6.18
N LEU A 293 -7.25 -21.48 -5.72
CA LEU A 293 -8.71 -21.34 -5.65
C LEU A 293 -9.35 -21.05 -7.01
N HIS A 294 -8.58 -20.50 -7.96
CA HIS A 294 -9.04 -20.12 -9.30
C HIS A 294 -8.02 -20.55 -10.38
N PRO A 295 -7.77 -21.86 -10.54
CA PRO A 295 -6.69 -22.36 -11.40
C PRO A 295 -6.88 -22.00 -12.89
N ASP A 296 -8.12 -21.73 -13.30
CA ASP A 296 -8.48 -21.39 -14.68
C ASP A 296 -8.53 -19.88 -14.96
N LEU A 297 -8.06 -19.04 -14.03
CA LEU A 297 -8.09 -17.59 -14.19
C LEU A 297 -6.77 -17.00 -14.68
N PHE A 298 -5.64 -17.55 -14.23
CA PHE A 298 -4.33 -16.91 -14.44
C PHE A 298 -3.48 -17.67 -15.46
N ALA A 299 -2.85 -16.92 -16.35
CA ALA A 299 -1.95 -17.43 -17.37
C ALA A 299 -0.57 -17.80 -16.81
N ALA A 300 -0.10 -17.11 -15.77
CA ALA A 300 1.11 -17.44 -15.04
C ALA A 300 1.16 -16.72 -13.69
N LEU A 301 2.04 -17.20 -12.81
CA LEU A 301 2.27 -16.63 -11.48
C LEU A 301 3.69 -16.07 -11.32
N GLY A 302 3.82 -14.93 -10.64
CA GLY A 302 5.09 -14.36 -10.20
C GLY A 302 5.16 -14.24 -8.68
N LEU A 303 6.04 -15.01 -8.03
CA LEU A 303 6.14 -15.05 -6.57
C LEU A 303 7.50 -14.52 -6.13
N ILE A 304 7.53 -13.48 -5.31
CA ILE A 304 8.76 -12.93 -4.74
C ILE A 304 8.73 -13.08 -3.22
N ALA A 305 9.71 -13.77 -2.65
CA ALA A 305 9.89 -13.91 -1.20
C ALA A 305 8.63 -14.46 -0.47
N GLY A 306 8.02 -15.52 -0.99
CA GLY A 306 6.78 -16.10 -0.46
C GLY A 306 6.76 -17.62 -0.36
N GLY A 307 5.56 -18.18 -0.26
CA GLY A 307 5.30 -19.62 -0.16
C GLY A 307 3.80 -19.93 -0.20
N GLY A 308 3.40 -21.04 0.43
CA GLY A 308 2.02 -21.39 0.75
C GLY A 308 1.87 -22.90 0.96
N ASP A 309 0.69 -23.47 0.69
CA ASP A 309 0.42 -24.89 0.95
C ASP A 309 0.84 -25.85 -0.18
N PRO A 310 1.88 -26.72 0.00
CA PRO A 310 2.28 -27.71 -1.00
C PRO A 310 1.15 -28.63 -1.49
N ALA A 311 0.09 -28.82 -0.70
CA ALA A 311 -1.08 -29.61 -1.11
C ALA A 311 -1.87 -28.97 -2.26
N ASP A 312 -1.71 -27.67 -2.51
CA ASP A 312 -2.37 -26.97 -3.62
C ASP A 312 -1.65 -27.15 -4.98
N ALA A 313 -0.42 -27.67 -4.98
CA ALA A 313 0.38 -27.83 -6.19
C ALA A 313 -0.30 -28.58 -7.36
N PRO A 314 -1.07 -29.68 -7.13
CA PRO A 314 -1.79 -30.36 -8.20
C PRO A 314 -2.82 -29.46 -8.92
N LYS A 315 -3.47 -28.54 -8.19
CA LYS A 315 -4.44 -27.59 -8.77
C LYS A 315 -3.77 -26.60 -9.73
N LEU A 316 -2.48 -26.34 -9.50
CA LEU A 316 -1.68 -25.37 -10.24
C LEU A 316 -0.81 -26.01 -11.33
N ARG A 317 -0.98 -27.30 -11.63
CA ARG A 317 -0.17 -28.04 -12.62
C ARG A 317 -0.10 -27.32 -13.97
N ALA A 318 -1.23 -26.78 -14.44
CA ALA A 318 -1.32 -26.13 -15.73
C ALA A 318 -0.80 -24.68 -15.71
N VAL A 319 -0.62 -24.06 -14.54
CA VAL A 319 -0.25 -22.64 -14.42
C VAL A 319 1.26 -22.50 -14.24
N PRO A 320 2.01 -21.94 -15.22
CA PRO A 320 3.44 -21.72 -15.11
C PRO A 320 3.80 -20.73 -14.00
N GLN A 321 4.89 -20.98 -13.29
CA GLN A 321 5.28 -20.23 -12.10
C GLN A 321 6.71 -19.71 -12.21
N TYR A 322 6.90 -18.43 -11.91
CA TYR A 322 8.20 -17.78 -11.76
C TYR A 322 8.39 -17.39 -10.29
N ILE A 323 9.24 -18.12 -9.58
CA ILE A 323 9.44 -18.01 -8.14
C ILE A 323 10.84 -17.46 -7.88
N VAL A 324 10.94 -16.36 -7.15
CA VAL A 324 12.21 -15.78 -6.70
C VAL A 324 12.25 -15.63 -5.19
N HIS A 325 13.40 -15.93 -4.58
CA HIS A 325 13.60 -15.76 -3.14
C HIS A 325 15.06 -15.45 -2.82
N GLY A 326 15.29 -14.61 -1.81
CA GLY A 326 16.62 -14.38 -1.26
C GLY A 326 17.04 -15.49 -0.31
N ALA A 327 18.28 -15.99 -0.41
CA ALA A 327 18.77 -17.03 0.49
C ALA A 327 19.02 -16.52 1.92
N LEU A 328 19.19 -15.19 2.09
CA LEU A 328 19.41 -14.51 3.36
C LEU A 328 18.13 -13.82 3.87
N ASP A 329 16.96 -14.28 3.43
CA ASP A 329 15.68 -13.73 3.87
C ASP A 329 15.39 -14.10 5.34
N GLU A 330 15.49 -13.10 6.22
CA GLU A 330 15.22 -13.22 7.66
C GLU A 330 13.75 -13.01 8.05
N VAL A 331 12.91 -12.60 7.09
CA VAL A 331 11.47 -12.33 7.32
C VAL A 331 10.62 -13.53 6.92
N VAL A 332 10.87 -14.06 5.73
CA VAL A 332 10.24 -15.27 5.21
C VAL A 332 11.35 -16.26 4.91
N PRO A 333 11.45 -17.40 5.62
CA PRO A 333 12.52 -18.35 5.35
C PRO A 333 12.45 -18.86 3.90
N VAL A 334 13.59 -18.84 3.20
CA VAL A 334 13.72 -19.32 1.80
C VAL A 334 13.15 -20.72 1.57
N ALA A 335 13.15 -21.56 2.62
CA ALA A 335 12.53 -22.88 2.63
C ALA A 335 11.06 -22.86 2.15
N GLN A 336 10.32 -21.78 2.41
CA GLN A 336 8.94 -21.60 1.95
C GLN A 336 8.84 -21.70 0.43
N SER A 337 9.71 -21.01 -0.31
CA SER A 337 9.73 -21.09 -1.78
C SER A 337 10.30 -22.41 -2.30
N ARG A 338 11.31 -22.98 -1.63
CA ARG A 338 11.86 -24.30 -1.99
C ARG A 338 10.78 -25.39 -1.95
N VAL A 339 9.97 -25.41 -0.89
CA VAL A 339 8.89 -26.40 -0.69
C VAL A 339 7.86 -26.31 -1.80
N ILE A 340 7.36 -25.12 -2.11
CA ILE A 340 6.32 -24.96 -3.13
C ILE A 340 6.84 -25.20 -4.55
N ALA A 341 8.10 -24.83 -4.83
CA ALA A 341 8.73 -25.10 -6.11
C ALA A 341 8.93 -26.61 -6.32
N ALA A 342 9.36 -27.34 -5.27
CA ALA A 342 9.49 -28.79 -5.32
C ALA A 342 8.12 -29.47 -5.51
N ALA A 343 7.09 -29.05 -4.76
CA ALA A 343 5.74 -29.59 -4.88
C ALA A 343 5.13 -29.36 -6.27
N ALA A 344 5.26 -28.14 -6.82
CA ALA A 344 4.77 -27.81 -8.15
C ALA A 344 5.49 -28.62 -9.25
N ARG A 345 6.80 -28.83 -9.15
CA ARG A 345 7.54 -29.72 -10.05
C ARG A 345 7.10 -31.18 -9.93
N ALA A 346 6.92 -31.67 -8.71
CA ALA A 346 6.45 -33.04 -8.45
C ALA A 346 5.04 -33.28 -9.00
N ALA A 347 4.18 -32.24 -9.00
CA ALA A 347 2.86 -32.26 -9.64
C ALA A 347 2.90 -32.15 -11.18
N GLY A 348 4.08 -32.03 -11.78
CA GLY A 348 4.27 -31.89 -13.23
C GLY A 348 4.04 -30.47 -13.77
N GLY A 349 4.11 -29.45 -12.90
CA GLY A 349 3.97 -28.05 -13.28
C GLY A 349 5.27 -27.41 -13.79
N THR A 350 5.12 -26.37 -14.62
CA THR A 350 6.24 -25.58 -15.14
C THR A 350 6.71 -24.55 -14.11
N VAL A 351 7.94 -24.69 -13.61
CA VAL A 351 8.48 -23.82 -12.55
C VAL A 351 9.88 -23.31 -12.89
N VAL A 352 9.98 -21.99 -13.06
CA VAL A 352 11.24 -21.24 -12.97
C VAL A 352 11.45 -20.87 -11.50
N TYR A 353 12.51 -21.39 -10.89
CA TYR A 353 12.86 -21.05 -9.51
C TYR A 353 14.25 -20.43 -9.46
N ILE A 354 14.33 -19.24 -8.86
CA ILE A 354 15.57 -18.47 -8.70
C ILE A 354 15.77 -18.23 -7.20
N GLU A 355 16.89 -18.70 -6.70
CA GLU A 355 17.35 -18.40 -5.36
C GLU A 355 18.55 -17.47 -5.45
N LEU A 356 18.44 -16.28 -4.87
CA LEU A 356 19.49 -15.26 -4.92
C LEU A 356 20.37 -15.40 -3.65
N PRO A 357 21.63 -15.86 -3.77
CA PRO A 357 22.43 -16.32 -2.63
C PRO A 357 22.80 -15.23 -1.62
N ARG A 358 22.75 -13.95 -2.03
CA ARG A 358 23.15 -12.79 -1.23
C ARG A 358 22.03 -11.78 -1.00
N ALA A 359 20.80 -12.12 -1.39
CA ALA A 359 19.65 -11.23 -1.26
C ALA A 359 18.89 -11.52 0.04
N GLY A 360 18.43 -10.48 0.72
CA GLY A 360 17.43 -10.56 1.78
C GLY A 360 15.99 -10.44 1.25
N HIS A 361 15.07 -10.12 2.15
CA HIS A 361 13.62 -10.12 1.87
C HIS A 361 13.19 -9.18 0.74
N TYR A 362 13.75 -7.97 0.70
CA TYR A 362 13.39 -6.94 -0.29
C TYR A 362 14.31 -6.98 -1.52
N ASP A 363 15.57 -7.36 -1.32
CA ASP A 363 16.55 -7.48 -2.41
C ASP A 363 16.16 -8.56 -3.43
N ALA A 364 15.32 -9.52 -3.02
CA ALA A 364 14.79 -10.57 -3.88
C ALA A 364 14.04 -10.05 -5.11
N ALA A 365 13.53 -8.81 -5.09
CA ALA A 365 12.88 -8.19 -6.24
C ALA A 365 13.87 -7.52 -7.21
N LEU A 366 15.11 -7.24 -6.78
CA LEU A 366 16.07 -6.46 -7.55
C LEU A 366 16.46 -7.18 -8.84
N GLY A 367 16.24 -6.50 -9.97
CA GLY A 367 16.52 -7.03 -11.31
C GLY A 367 15.60 -8.17 -11.77
N GLN A 368 14.52 -8.50 -11.03
CA GLN A 368 13.69 -9.66 -11.35
C GLN A 368 12.43 -9.31 -12.16
N PHE A 369 12.00 -8.05 -12.20
CA PHE A 369 10.81 -7.68 -12.97
C PHE A 369 11.01 -7.87 -14.49
N THR A 370 12.17 -7.51 -15.05
CA THR A 370 12.46 -7.72 -16.48
C THR A 370 12.31 -9.19 -16.89
N PRO A 371 13.05 -10.16 -16.30
CA PRO A 371 12.90 -11.56 -16.70
C PRO A 371 11.53 -12.15 -16.33
N MET A 372 10.86 -11.67 -15.28
CA MET A 372 9.50 -12.10 -14.92
C MET A 372 8.47 -11.64 -15.97
N PHE A 373 8.52 -10.39 -16.41
CA PHE A 373 7.61 -9.89 -17.45
C PHE A 373 7.92 -10.52 -18.82
N ASP A 374 9.19 -10.80 -19.13
CA ASP A 374 9.54 -11.58 -20.33
C ASP A 374 8.97 -13.01 -20.24
N PHE A 375 8.98 -13.62 -19.05
CA PHE A 375 8.35 -14.92 -18.81
C PHE A 375 6.83 -14.84 -19.00
N PHE A 376 6.16 -13.83 -18.44
CA PHE A 376 4.71 -13.59 -18.64
C PHE A 376 4.36 -13.36 -20.11
N SER A 377 5.19 -12.63 -20.86
CA SER A 377 4.90 -12.29 -22.26
C SER A 377 4.70 -13.53 -23.15
N LYS A 378 5.31 -14.67 -22.76
CA LYS A 378 5.28 -15.95 -23.45
C LYS A 378 4.15 -16.89 -23.02
N GLN A 379 3.39 -16.53 -21.98
CA GLN A 379 2.29 -17.38 -21.51
C GLN A 379 0.95 -16.88 -22.02
N ALA A 380 0.06 -17.85 -22.19
CA ALA A 380 -1.37 -17.66 -22.26
C ALA A 380 -2.01 -18.70 -21.33
N ARG A 381 -3.23 -18.42 -20.88
CA ARG A 381 -4.00 -19.34 -20.05
C ARG A 381 -4.07 -20.69 -20.77
N PRO A 382 -3.77 -21.79 -20.05
CA PRO A 382 -3.94 -23.13 -20.61
C PRO A 382 -5.39 -23.31 -21.06
N GLU A 383 -5.61 -23.90 -22.23
CA GLU A 383 -6.96 -24.36 -22.57
C GLU A 383 -7.41 -25.38 -21.54
N PRO A 384 -8.67 -25.33 -21.07
CA PRO A 384 -9.19 -26.36 -20.18
C PRO A 384 -9.01 -27.70 -20.87
N ALA A 385 -8.47 -28.69 -20.14
CA ALA A 385 -8.33 -30.03 -20.66
C ALA A 385 -9.72 -30.48 -21.16
N VAL A 386 -9.83 -30.73 -22.46
CA VAL A 386 -11.03 -31.34 -23.04
C VAL A 386 -11.17 -32.69 -22.36
N THR A 387 -12.04 -32.78 -21.35
CA THR A 387 -12.49 -34.06 -20.83
C THR A 387 -13.34 -34.68 -21.93
N GLY A 388 -12.70 -35.47 -22.79
CA GLY A 388 -13.39 -36.33 -23.72
C GLY A 388 -14.36 -37.20 -22.93
N GLN A 389 -15.65 -36.99 -23.15
CA GLN A 389 -16.63 -38.04 -22.94
C GLN A 389 -16.38 -39.07 -24.05
N GLU A 390 -15.78 -40.19 -23.70
CA GLU A 390 -15.95 -41.46 -24.42
C GLU A 390 -16.80 -42.39 -23.56
#